data_AF-C6HI06-F1
#
_entry.id   AF-C6HI06-F1
#
_cell.length_a   1.000
_cell.length_b   1.000
_cell.length_c   1.000
_cell.angle_alpha   90.00
_cell.angle_beta   90.00
_cell.angle_gamma   90.00
#
_symmetry.space_group_name_H-M   'P 1'
#
loop_
_entity.id
_entity.type
_entity.pdbx_description
1 polymer ?
#
loop_
_entity_poly.entity_id
_entity_poly.type
_entity_poly.pdbx_seq_one_letter_code
_entity_poly.pdbx_strand_id
1 'polypeptide(L)'
;MSGNADKAKEACDTLSSIYSFFAANQDTVENVPSFISSSSGDIPIAVEIPSAEQTEELKKHLMTLVETQEAIDGISERDRRLMIEAAGASTIKRKENKQNKQSGTGTGR
;
A
#
# COMPACT_ATOMS: atom_id res chain seq x y z
N MET A 1 5.57 33.91 -22.27
CA MET A 1 5.07 32.55 -21.97
C MET A 1 3.72 32.67 -21.26
N SER A 2 2.59 32.90 -21.95
CA SER A 2 1.23 32.94 -21.31
C SER A 2 0.22 31.95 -21.90
N GLY A 3 0.50 31.32 -23.04
CA GLY A 3 -0.54 30.63 -23.82
C GLY A 3 -1.13 29.33 -23.25
N ASN A 4 -0.61 28.76 -22.15
CA ASN A 4 -1.15 27.51 -21.58
C ASN A 4 -2.07 27.73 -20.36
N ALA A 5 -1.76 28.72 -19.52
CA ALA A 5 -2.62 29.07 -18.39
C ALA A 5 -3.94 29.70 -18.86
N ASP A 6 -3.87 30.51 -19.92
CA ASP A 6 -5.03 31.16 -20.53
C ASP A 6 -5.99 30.12 -21.14
N LYS A 7 -5.46 29.08 -21.80
CA LYS A 7 -6.25 27.97 -22.35
C LYS A 7 -6.90 27.08 -21.30
N ALA A 8 -6.19 26.83 -20.19
CA ALA A 8 -6.75 26.04 -19.08
C ALA A 8 -7.92 26.79 -18.42
N LYS A 9 -7.78 28.11 -18.24
CA LYS A 9 -8.84 28.96 -17.72
C LYS A 9 -10.04 29.01 -18.67
N GLU A 10 -9.80 29.21 -19.97
CA GLU A 10 -10.85 29.21 -21.00
C GLU A 10 -11.60 27.86 -21.05
N ALA A 11 -10.88 26.73 -20.95
CA ALA A 11 -11.50 25.42 -20.88
C ALA A 11 -12.37 25.24 -19.63
N CYS A 12 -11.90 25.69 -18.46
CA CYS A 12 -12.67 25.68 -17.23
C CYS A 12 -13.93 26.56 -17.33
N ASP A 13 -13.80 27.78 -17.86
CA ASP A 13 -14.93 28.72 -18.01
C ASP A 13 -15.98 28.15 -19.00
N THR A 14 -15.52 27.50 -20.07
CA THR A 14 -16.39 26.84 -21.07
C THR A 14 -17.14 25.66 -20.46
N LEU A 15 -16.44 24.80 -19.70
CA LEU A 15 -17.06 23.67 -19.00
C LEU A 15 -18.07 24.14 -17.96
N SER A 16 -17.75 25.22 -17.23
CA SER A 16 -18.64 25.82 -16.23
C SER A 16 -19.91 26.36 -16.89
N SER A 17 -19.79 27.04 -18.04
CA SER A 17 -20.94 27.52 -18.81
C SER A 17 -21.82 26.38 -19.31
N ILE A 18 -21.23 25.28 -19.79
CA ILE A 18 -21.98 24.09 -20.24
C ILE A 18 -22.72 23.47 -19.05
N TYR A 19 -22.06 23.34 -17.90
CA TYR A 19 -22.67 22.81 -16.69
C TYR A 19 -23.86 23.67 -16.24
N SER A 20 -23.70 24.99 -16.16
CA SER A 20 -24.76 25.91 -15.78
C SER A 20 -25.97 25.86 -16.74
N PHE A 21 -25.72 25.70 -18.05
CA PHE A 21 -26.80 25.56 -19.03
C PHE A 21 -27.65 24.30 -18.76
N PHE A 22 -27.02 23.13 -18.61
CA PHE A 22 -27.78 21.90 -18.38
C PHE A 22 -28.41 21.84 -16.99
N ALA A 23 -27.76 22.39 -15.96
CA ALA A 23 -28.31 22.48 -14.62
C ALA A 23 -29.55 23.40 -14.56
N ALA A 24 -29.53 24.52 -15.27
CA ALA A 24 -30.66 25.47 -15.29
C ALA A 24 -31.84 25.00 -16.17
N ASN A 25 -31.60 24.11 -17.13
CA ASN A 25 -32.60 23.68 -18.12
C ASN A 25 -32.97 22.20 -17.98
N GLN A 26 -32.67 21.58 -16.84
CA GLN A 26 -32.82 20.15 -16.59
C GLN A 26 -34.23 19.62 -16.89
N ASP A 27 -35.27 20.41 -16.63
CA ASP A 27 -36.68 20.03 -16.84
C ASP A 27 -37.18 20.25 -18.27
N THR A 28 -36.41 20.96 -19.10
CA THR A 28 -36.82 21.39 -20.45
C THR A 28 -36.05 20.69 -21.57
N VAL A 29 -34.88 20.12 -21.25
CA VAL A 29 -34.01 19.46 -22.22
C VAL A 29 -34.29 17.97 -22.19
N GLU A 30 -34.69 17.40 -23.33
CA GLU A 30 -35.04 15.97 -23.45
C GLU A 30 -33.90 15.02 -23.05
N ASN A 31 -32.64 15.43 -23.24
CA ASN A 31 -31.45 14.63 -22.94
C ASN A 31 -30.44 15.43 -22.11
N VAL A 32 -30.50 15.30 -20.79
CA VAL A 32 -29.50 15.85 -19.87
C VAL A 32 -28.34 14.86 -19.74
N PRO A 33 -27.08 15.29 -19.97
CA PRO A 33 -25.93 14.41 -19.81
C PRO A 33 -25.84 13.83 -18.40
N SER A 34 -25.48 12.54 -18.31
CA SER A 34 -25.43 11.79 -17.03
C SER A 34 -24.52 12.39 -15.97
N PHE A 35 -23.50 13.17 -16.35
CA PHE A 35 -22.59 13.85 -15.43
C PHE A 35 -23.20 15.10 -14.75
N ILE A 36 -24.35 15.61 -15.24
CA ILE A 36 -25.12 16.70 -14.60
C ILE A 36 -26.10 16.12 -13.56
N SER A 37 -26.45 14.85 -13.68
CA SER A 37 -27.35 14.17 -12.74
C SER A 37 -26.76 14.18 -11.33
N SER A 38 -27.55 14.69 -10.38
CA SER A 38 -27.27 14.67 -8.94
C SER A 38 -27.11 13.26 -8.36
N SER A 39 -27.38 12.20 -9.13
CA SER A 39 -27.07 10.81 -8.75
C SER A 39 -25.57 10.48 -8.70
N SER A 40 -24.69 11.38 -9.16
CA SER A 40 -23.23 11.20 -9.13
C SER A 40 -22.57 11.68 -7.83
N GLY A 41 -23.34 12.15 -6.83
CA GLY A 41 -22.82 12.82 -5.63
C GLY A 41 -22.33 11.91 -4.50
N ASP A 42 -22.83 10.68 -4.43
CA ASP A 42 -22.44 9.75 -3.35
C ASP A 42 -21.46 8.73 -3.90
N ILE A 43 -20.16 9.03 -3.81
CA ILE A 43 -19.15 7.98 -3.75
C ILE A 43 -19.18 7.50 -2.30
N PRO A 44 -19.76 6.33 -1.98
CA PRO A 44 -19.70 5.80 -0.63
C PRO A 44 -18.23 5.48 -0.33
N ILE A 45 -17.55 6.37 0.40
CA ILE A 45 -16.27 6.06 1.02
C ILE A 45 -16.60 5.17 2.21
N ALA A 46 -16.78 3.88 1.94
CA ALA A 46 -16.86 2.87 2.99
C ALA A 46 -15.48 2.77 3.63
N VAL A 47 -15.29 3.47 4.75
CA VAL A 47 -14.13 3.25 5.60
C VAL A 47 -14.45 2.05 6.47
N GLU A 48 -13.72 0.95 6.25
CA GLU A 48 -13.80 -0.21 7.13
C GLU A 48 -13.15 0.17 8.47
N ILE A 49 -13.98 0.50 9.46
CA ILE A 49 -13.53 0.86 10.80
C ILE A 49 -13.41 -0.44 11.60
N PRO A 50 -12.21 -0.80 12.08
CA PRO A 50 -12.02 -1.98 12.93
C PRO A 50 -12.88 -1.90 14.19
N SER A 51 -13.32 -3.05 14.69
CA SER A 51 -14.03 -3.09 15.98
C SER A 51 -13.12 -2.65 17.14
N ALA A 52 -13.71 -2.28 18.27
CA ALA A 52 -12.94 -1.92 19.47
C ALA A 52 -12.02 -3.07 19.94
N GLU A 53 -12.49 -4.32 19.84
CA GLU A 53 -11.69 -5.51 20.18
C GLU A 53 -10.52 -5.69 19.21
N GLN A 54 -10.75 -5.55 17.91
CA GLN A 54 -9.70 -5.62 16.88
C GLN A 54 -8.67 -4.52 17.08
N THR A 55 -9.10 -3.32 17.49
CA THR A 55 -8.21 -2.18 17.74
C THR A 55 -7.28 -2.45 18.91
N GLU A 56 -7.78 -3.03 20.01
CA GLU A 56 -6.95 -3.39 21.17
C GLU A 56 -5.97 -4.53 20.85
N GLU A 57 -6.38 -5.51 20.04
CA GLU A 57 -5.48 -6.58 19.58
C GLU A 57 -4.36 -6.03 18.67
N LEU A 58 -4.73 -5.20 17.69
CA LEU A 58 -3.79 -4.52 16.80
C LEU A 58 -2.80 -3.65 17.59
N LYS A 59 -3.27 -2.94 18.62
CA LYS A 59 -2.43 -2.11 19.48
C LYS A 59 -1.41 -2.96 20.27
N LYS A 60 -1.85 -4.09 20.84
CA LYS A 60 -0.93 -5.02 21.52
C LYS A 60 0.11 -5.58 20.56
N HIS A 61 -0.32 -6.00 19.37
CA HIS A 61 0.59 -6.51 18.35
C HIS A 61 1.61 -5.45 17.92
N LEU A 62 1.17 -4.20 17.75
CA LEU A 62 2.05 -3.08 17.42
C LEU A 62 3.08 -2.83 18.53
N MET A 63 2.67 -2.83 19.81
CA MET A 63 3.62 -2.64 20.92
C MET A 63 4.70 -3.72 20.93
N THR A 64 4.33 -4.99 20.74
CA THR A 64 5.29 -6.08 20.64
C THR A 64 6.28 -5.87 19.50
N LEU A 65 5.81 -5.42 18.33
CA LEU A 65 6.69 -5.14 17.20
C LEU A 65 7.67 -4.00 17.48
N VAL A 66 7.20 -2.93 18.13
CA VAL A 66 8.07 -1.81 18.52
C VAL A 66 9.14 -2.27 19.51
N GLU A 67 8.77 -3.02 20.55
CA GLU A 67 9.73 -3.57 21.51
C GLU A 67 10.77 -4.46 20.82
N THR A 68 10.36 -5.29 19.86
CA THR A 68 11.32 -6.11 19.10
C THR A 68 12.25 -5.27 18.23
N GLN A 69 11.75 -4.19 17.62
CA GLN A 69 12.55 -3.31 16.78
C GLN A 69 13.55 -2.53 17.62
N GLU A 70 13.14 -1.99 18.77
CA GLU A 70 14.04 -1.30 19.70
C GLU A 70 15.12 -2.24 20.23
N ALA A 71 14.78 -3.50 20.51
CA ALA A 71 15.76 -4.51 20.89
C ALA A 71 16.77 -4.81 19.78
N ILE A 72 16.32 -4.83 18.51
CA ILE A 72 17.20 -5.00 17.34
C ILE A 72 18.12 -3.78 17.15
N ASP A 73 17.57 -2.57 17.28
CA ASP A 73 18.33 -1.32 17.12
C ASP A 73 19.34 -1.10 18.25
N GLY A 74 19.09 -1.69 19.43
CA GLY A 74 20.04 -1.75 20.54
C GLY A 74 21.23 -2.69 20.34
N ILE A 75 21.24 -3.53 19.30
CA ILE A 75 22.35 -4.44 19.01
C ILE A 75 23.51 -3.65 18.41
N SER A 76 24.72 -3.80 18.99
CA SER A 76 25.90 -3.13 18.45
C SER A 76 26.22 -3.61 17.03
N GLU A 77 26.75 -2.73 16.18
CA GLU A 77 27.15 -3.07 14.80
C GLU A 77 28.12 -4.26 14.73
N ARG A 78 28.99 -4.40 15.74
CA ARG A 78 29.90 -5.55 15.86
C ARG A 78 29.13 -6.85 16.08
N ASP A 79 28.21 -6.86 17.04
CA ASP A 79 27.44 -8.05 17.40
C ASP A 79 26.48 -8.45 16.27
N ARG A 80 25.89 -7.46 15.61
CA ARG A 80 25.05 -7.65 14.42
C ARG A 80 25.84 -8.33 13.29
N ARG A 81 27.07 -7.91 13.02
CA ARG A 81 27.94 -8.56 12.02
C ARG A 81 28.30 -9.99 12.41
N LEU A 82 28.64 -10.23 13.68
CA LEU A 82 28.90 -11.57 14.22
C LEU A 82 27.68 -12.50 14.06
N MET A 83 26.48 -12.01 14.35
CA MET A 83 25.24 -12.78 14.17
C MET A 83 24.98 -13.13 12.69
N ILE A 84 25.20 -12.18 11.78
CA ILE A 84 25.06 -12.40 10.33
C ILE A 84 26.08 -13.44 9.84
N GLU A 85 27.34 -13.32 10.27
CA GLU A 85 28.41 -14.26 9.92
C GLU A 85 28.12 -15.67 10.43
N ALA A 86 27.68 -15.79 11.69
CA ALA A 86 27.28 -17.06 12.29
C ALA A 86 26.06 -17.68 11.58
N ALA A 87 25.07 -16.87 11.19
CA ALA A 87 23.92 -17.33 10.41
C ALA A 87 24.34 -17.81 9.00
N GLY A 88 25.25 -17.08 8.36
CA GLY A 88 25.88 -17.47 7.10
C GLY A 88 26.60 -18.81 7.22
N ALA A 89 27.47 -18.96 8.22
CA ALA A 89 28.21 -20.19 8.48
C ALA A 89 27.27 -21.39 8.77
N SER A 90 26.20 -21.16 9.52
CA SER A 90 25.19 -22.19 9.82
C SER A 90 24.43 -22.65 8.57
N THR A 91 24.03 -21.71 7.70
CA THR A 91 23.33 -22.04 6.45
C THR A 91 24.25 -22.75 5.46
N ILE A 92 25.51 -22.37 5.36
CA ILE A 92 26.53 -23.06 4.54
C ILE A 92 26.72 -24.49 5.04
N LYS A 93 26.95 -24.68 6.35
CA LYS A 93 27.12 -26.01 6.96
C LYS A 93 25.88 -26.91 6.79
N ARG A 94 24.66 -26.35 6.82
CA ARG A 94 23.42 -27.10 6.51
C ARG A 94 23.36 -27.53 5.04
N LYS A 95 23.78 -26.68 4.10
CA LYS A 95 23.84 -27.03 2.67
C LYS A 95 24.87 -28.13 2.40
N GLU A 96 26.06 -28.02 2.99
CA GLU A 96 27.12 -29.04 2.91
C GLU A 96 26.64 -30.39 3.47
N ASN A 97 26.01 -30.39 4.65
CA ASN A 97 25.45 -31.62 5.24
C ASN A 97 24.34 -32.24 4.37
N LYS A 98 23.55 -31.42 3.66
CA LYS A 98 22.51 -31.91 2.74
C LYS A 98 23.11 -32.50 1.46
N GLN A 99 24.13 -31.85 0.89
CA GLN A 99 24.86 -32.38 -0.27
C GLN A 99 25.60 -33.67 0.07
N ASN A 100 26.29 -33.73 1.21
CA ASN A 100 27.00 -34.94 1.66
C ASN A 100 26.07 -36.13 1.94
N LYS A 101 24.83 -35.88 2.40
CA LYS A 101 23.80 -36.93 2.52
C LYS A 101 23.29 -37.41 1.16
N GLN A 102 23.24 -36.54 0.16
CA GLN A 102 22.79 -36.90 -1.20
C GLN A 102 23.88 -37.60 -2.02
N SER A 103 25.16 -37.27 -1.80
CA SER A 103 26.30 -37.97 -2.41
C SER A 103 26.70 -39.26 -1.67
N GLY A 104 26.28 -39.42 -0.41
CA GLY A 104 26.58 -40.58 0.44
C GLY A 104 25.63 -41.78 0.33
N THR A 105 24.46 -41.66 -0.32
CA THR A 105 23.60 -42.81 -0.62
C THR A 105 24.07 -43.49 -1.90
N GLY A 106 25.23 -44.14 -1.84
CA GLY A 106 25.83 -44.76 -3.00
C GLY A 106 27.00 -45.70 -2.71
N THR A 107 27.17 -46.23 -1.49
CA THR A 107 27.98 -47.45 -1.29
C THR A 107 27.67 -48.08 0.06
N GLY A 108 26.84 -49.12 0.04
CA GLY A 108 26.57 -50.00 1.18
C GLY A 108 26.08 -51.32 0.64
N ARG A 109 27.04 -52.19 0.29
CA ARG A 109 26.85 -53.65 0.28
C ARG A 109 26.76 -54.14 1.71
#